data_AF-A0A3E0NU88-F1
#
_entry.id   AF-A0A3E0NU88-F1
#
_cell.length_a   1.000
_cell.length_b   1.000
_cell.length_c   1.000
_cell.angle_alpha   90.00
_cell.angle_beta   90.00
_cell.angle_gamma   90.00
#
_symmetry.space_group_name_H-M   'P 1'
#
loop_
_entity.id
_entity.type
_entity.pdbx_description
1 polymer ?
#
loop_
_entity_poly.entity_id
_entity_poly.type
_entity_poly.pdbx_seq_one_letter_code
_entity_poly.pdbx_strand_id
1 'polypeptide(L)'
;MTVSIDSAPAMASSLGAPTRSPTPSLQPVEAHPAQPPEDAGHRQPSVREESSDDLRLLARSRTSLLQFLTLVLIGVLGTILFLAADRGSGIEIPVLAIVALAACLYVLARERSLRHEQHELTVRLIARERQMTRMNRRIVEERERSEQLGDRLGKITSLYRAIASIHAVEEPQKVLGTMVQAACELVGADCGSLQLLDDTGSVLTVEATDGRRVDLGGEVQTADQGVAGWVLRHGEVLLLEGRASEDPRFDETPTIDQGEQGVCCSMVVPLSWHGQPFGVLNIGLLDGRDKDRFSAEDQSLVRIFGQHAALVVVGTRELARRRRTGPGA
;
A
#
# COMPACT_ATOMS: atom_id res chain seq x y z
N MET A 1 65.30 25.13 23.64
CA MET A 1 64.46 26.11 24.36
C MET A 1 63.26 25.37 24.92
N THR A 2 63.37 25.07 26.21
CA THR A 2 62.36 24.52 27.11
C THR A 2 61.41 25.61 27.55
N VAL A 3 60.08 25.37 27.56
CA VAL A 3 59.18 25.79 28.65
C VAL A 3 58.03 24.77 28.75
N SER A 4 58.07 23.98 29.82
CA SER A 4 56.91 23.36 30.49
C SER A 4 56.37 24.33 31.52
N ILE A 5 55.04 24.44 31.66
CA ILE A 5 54.27 24.70 32.91
C ILE A 5 52.84 24.17 32.61
N ASP A 6 52.39 23.00 33.05
CA ASP A 6 52.07 22.49 34.39
C ASP A 6 50.68 22.94 34.95
N SER A 7 49.82 21.93 35.10
CA SER A 7 48.78 21.64 36.12
C SER A 7 47.66 22.62 36.52
N ALA A 8 46.41 22.18 36.20
CA ALA A 8 45.24 21.89 37.09
C ALA A 8 44.70 22.99 38.06
N PRO A 9 43.36 23.07 38.35
CA PRO A 9 42.61 21.95 38.94
C PRO A 9 41.15 21.74 38.45
N ALA A 10 40.68 20.52 38.70
CA ALA A 10 39.30 20.08 38.59
C ALA A 10 38.42 20.75 39.66
N MET A 11 37.28 21.29 39.23
CA MET A 11 36.15 21.64 40.10
C MET A 11 34.91 20.94 39.56
N ALA A 12 34.48 19.94 40.33
CA ALA A 12 33.20 19.28 40.20
C ALA A 12 32.08 20.30 40.44
N SER A 13 31.11 20.35 39.53
CA SER A 13 29.80 20.90 39.82
C SER A 13 28.76 20.19 38.96
N SER A 14 28.05 19.32 39.67
CA SER A 14 26.79 18.68 39.35
C SER A 14 25.81 19.65 38.67
N LEU A 15 25.53 19.42 37.39
CA LEU A 15 24.29 19.88 36.75
C LEU A 15 23.51 18.65 36.33
N GLY A 16 22.31 18.53 36.92
CA GLY A 16 21.44 17.37 36.81
C GLY A 16 21.04 17.04 35.38
N ALA A 17 21.15 15.75 35.06
CA ALA A 17 20.55 15.15 33.88
C ALA A 17 19.01 15.21 33.98
N PRO A 18 18.28 15.44 32.88
CA PRO A 18 16.83 15.37 32.88
C PRO A 18 16.39 13.92 33.11
N THR A 19 15.58 13.74 34.14
CA THR A 19 14.89 12.50 34.51
C THR A 19 14.12 11.93 33.32
N ARG A 20 14.59 10.79 32.80
CA ARG A 20 13.83 9.93 31.89
C ARG A 20 12.67 9.30 32.67
N SER A 21 11.45 9.64 32.30
CA SER A 21 10.25 8.89 32.68
C SER A 21 10.30 7.48 32.07
N PRO A 22 9.86 6.43 32.79
CA PRO A 22 9.91 5.07 32.30
C PRO A 22 8.88 4.85 31.20
N THR A 23 9.35 4.43 30.03
CA THR A 23 8.55 3.91 28.92
C THR A 23 7.92 2.59 29.36
N PRO A 24 6.59 2.39 29.28
CA PRO A 24 6.00 1.10 29.60
C PRO A 24 6.33 0.11 28.48
N SER A 25 6.82 -1.06 28.89
CA SER A 25 7.16 -2.20 28.06
C SER A 25 5.87 -2.78 27.45
N LEU A 26 5.69 -2.64 26.13
CA LEU A 26 4.64 -3.32 25.38
C LEU A 26 5.12 -4.72 25.03
N GLN A 27 4.53 -5.73 25.68
CA GLN A 27 4.59 -7.13 25.23
C GLN A 27 3.83 -7.28 23.90
N PRO A 28 4.20 -8.26 23.04
CA PRO A 28 3.47 -8.52 21.81
C PRO A 28 2.16 -9.24 22.14
N VAL A 29 1.03 -8.63 21.80
CA VAL A 29 -0.28 -9.27 21.83
C VAL A 29 -0.42 -10.09 20.54
N GLU A 30 -0.63 -11.40 20.71
CA GLU A 30 -0.92 -12.35 19.64
C GLU A 30 -2.13 -11.89 18.79
N ALA A 31 -1.94 -11.85 17.47
CA ALA A 31 -3.00 -11.59 16.51
C ALA A 31 -3.83 -12.86 16.31
N HIS A 32 -5.02 -12.90 16.89
CA HIS A 32 -6.07 -13.85 16.52
C HIS A 32 -6.76 -13.34 15.23
N PRO A 33 -6.99 -14.19 14.21
CA PRO A 33 -7.63 -13.75 12.97
C PRO A 33 -9.11 -13.44 13.25
N ALA A 34 -9.49 -12.18 13.04
CA ALA A 34 -10.88 -11.75 13.11
C ALA A 34 -11.67 -12.39 11.95
N GLN A 35 -12.71 -13.14 12.29
CA GLN A 35 -13.76 -13.54 11.36
C GLN A 35 -14.45 -12.29 10.77
N PRO A 36 -14.90 -12.32 9.50
CA PRO A 36 -15.64 -11.20 8.92
C PRO A 36 -16.99 -11.07 9.63
N PRO A 37 -17.46 -9.85 9.94
CA PRO A 37 -18.78 -9.68 10.53
C PRO A 37 -19.84 -9.91 9.45
N GLU A 38 -20.81 -10.75 9.79
CA GLU A 38 -22.06 -10.90 9.07
C GLU A 38 -22.80 -9.56 8.94
N ASP A 39 -23.41 -9.42 7.78
CA ASP A 39 -24.26 -8.32 7.36
C ASP A 39 -25.42 -8.10 8.35
N ALA A 40 -25.30 -7.05 9.17
CA ALA A 40 -26.40 -6.49 9.93
C ALA A 40 -26.37 -4.97 9.77
N GLY A 41 -27.24 -4.49 8.88
CA GLY A 41 -27.41 -3.07 8.57
C GLY A 41 -27.80 -2.25 9.81
N HIS A 42 -26.81 -1.62 10.44
CA HIS A 42 -26.98 -0.48 11.31
C HIS A 42 -26.05 0.64 10.85
N ARG A 43 -26.56 1.49 9.95
CA ARG A 43 -26.02 2.83 9.73
C ARG A 43 -26.10 3.58 11.04
N GLN A 44 -24.99 3.71 11.75
CA GLN A 44 -24.84 4.79 12.73
C GLN A 44 -24.88 6.09 11.93
N PRO A 45 -25.89 6.97 12.13
CA PRO A 45 -25.88 8.28 11.50
C PRO A 45 -24.63 9.00 12.01
N SER A 46 -23.85 9.52 11.08
CA SER A 46 -22.63 10.26 11.42
C SER A 46 -23.02 11.43 12.33
N VAL A 47 -22.27 11.65 13.42
CA VAL A 47 -22.45 12.77 14.39
C VAL A 47 -22.60 14.15 13.71
N ARG A 48 -22.17 14.25 12.44
CA ARG A 48 -22.24 15.43 11.57
C ARG A 48 -23.64 15.65 10.96
N GLU A 49 -24.42 14.60 10.71
CA GLU A 49 -25.81 14.69 10.23
C GLU A 49 -26.77 15.11 11.36
N GLU A 50 -26.61 14.55 12.57
CA GLU A 50 -27.43 14.93 13.74
C GLU A 50 -27.29 16.41 14.08
N SER A 51 -26.05 16.94 14.13
CA SER A 51 -25.84 18.36 14.45
C SER A 51 -26.37 19.31 13.36
N SER A 52 -26.33 18.90 12.08
CA SER A 52 -26.91 19.65 10.95
C SER A 52 -28.44 19.74 11.06
N ASP A 53 -29.08 18.61 11.37
CA ASP A 53 -30.54 18.54 11.43
C ASP A 53 -31.08 19.21 12.68
N ASP A 54 -30.40 19.12 13.83
CA ASP A 54 -30.76 19.85 15.05
C ASP A 54 -30.66 21.37 14.86
N LEU A 55 -29.63 21.86 14.17
CA LEU A 55 -29.51 23.28 13.84
C LEU A 55 -30.64 23.75 12.89
N ARG A 56 -31.07 22.90 11.95
CA ARG A 56 -32.18 23.18 11.05
C ARG A 56 -33.54 23.14 11.76
N LEU A 57 -33.71 22.24 12.73
CA LEU A 57 -34.93 22.14 13.55
C LEU A 57 -35.08 23.35 14.47
N LEU A 58 -33.98 23.81 15.09
CA LEU A 58 -33.96 25.04 15.90
C LEU A 58 -34.24 26.29 15.06
N ALA A 59 -33.71 26.37 13.84
CA ALA A 59 -33.95 27.50 12.94
C ALA A 59 -35.42 27.57 12.46
N ARG A 60 -36.03 26.42 12.12
CA ARG A 60 -37.45 26.34 11.71
C ARG A 60 -38.41 26.70 12.84
N SER A 61 -38.12 26.24 14.06
CA SER A 61 -38.95 26.55 15.23
C SER A 61 -38.95 28.06 15.54
N ARG A 62 -37.78 28.71 15.46
CA ARG A 62 -37.65 30.16 15.70
C ARG A 62 -38.36 31.02 14.65
N THR A 63 -38.33 30.61 13.38
CA THR A 63 -39.04 31.32 12.31
C THR A 63 -40.55 31.17 12.43
N SER A 64 -41.04 29.97 12.78
CA SER A 64 -42.47 29.75 13.04
C SER A 64 -42.98 30.55 14.25
N LEU A 65 -42.18 30.64 15.32
CA LEU A 65 -42.50 31.44 16.50
C LEU A 65 -42.60 32.95 16.20
N LEU A 66 -41.70 33.49 15.38
CA LEU A 66 -41.75 34.90 15.00
C LEU A 66 -42.94 35.19 14.08
N GLN A 67 -43.25 34.30 13.14
CA GLN A 67 -44.45 34.43 12.30
C GLN A 67 -45.73 34.37 13.12
N PHE A 68 -45.80 33.48 14.11
CA PHE A 68 -46.91 33.38 15.03
C PHE A 68 -47.06 34.66 15.87
N LEU A 69 -45.97 35.15 16.47
CA LEU A 69 -45.96 36.40 17.23
C LEU A 69 -46.42 37.59 16.36
N THR A 70 -45.99 37.64 15.10
CA THR A 70 -46.38 38.71 14.16
C THR A 70 -47.87 38.64 13.83
N LEU A 71 -48.43 37.44 13.59
CA LEU A 71 -49.86 37.26 13.37
C LEU A 71 -50.69 37.63 14.61
N VAL A 72 -50.22 37.26 15.80
CA VAL A 72 -50.86 37.65 17.07
C VAL A 72 -50.85 39.16 17.23
N LEU A 73 -49.73 39.83 16.94
CA LEU A 73 -49.63 41.29 17.06
C LEU A 73 -50.56 42.00 16.07
N ILE A 74 -50.67 41.50 14.83
CA ILE A 74 -51.63 42.01 13.83
C ILE A 74 -53.07 41.79 14.28
N GLY A 75 -53.39 40.63 14.86
CA GLY A 75 -54.73 40.32 15.38
C GLY A 75 -55.12 41.18 16.59
N VAL A 76 -54.20 41.39 17.53
CA VAL A 76 -54.37 42.30 18.68
C VAL A 76 -54.55 43.73 18.19
N LEU A 77 -53.81 44.15 17.17
CA LEU A 77 -53.97 45.47 16.59
C LEU A 77 -55.32 45.65 15.88
N GLY A 78 -55.75 44.64 15.10
CA GLY A 78 -57.04 44.66 14.42
C GLY A 78 -58.22 44.71 15.39
N THR A 79 -58.11 43.99 16.52
CA THR A 79 -59.13 44.03 17.58
C THR A 79 -59.15 45.38 18.31
N ILE A 80 -58.00 45.99 18.58
CA ILE A 80 -57.91 47.36 19.11
C ILE A 80 -58.56 48.37 18.14
N LEU A 81 -58.31 48.24 16.84
CA LEU A 81 -58.90 49.12 15.81
C LEU A 81 -60.42 48.94 15.70
N PHE A 82 -60.92 47.71 15.79
CA PHE A 82 -62.35 47.40 15.74
C PHE A 82 -63.10 47.94 16.96
N LEU A 83 -62.56 47.74 18.16
CA LEU A 83 -63.11 48.29 19.41
C LEU A 83 -63.05 49.83 19.44
N ALA A 84 -62.06 50.44 18.79
CA ALA A 84 -61.93 51.89 18.68
C ALA A 84 -62.93 52.51 17.69
N ALA A 85 -63.26 51.80 16.59
CA ALA A 85 -64.22 52.27 15.59
C ALA A 85 -65.65 52.38 16.15
N ASP A 86 -66.01 51.56 17.14
CA ASP A 86 -67.34 51.52 17.76
C ASP A 86 -67.59 52.68 18.75
N ARG A 87 -66.54 53.44 19.16
CA ARG A 87 -66.63 54.43 20.26
C ARG A 87 -66.41 55.90 19.90
N GLY A 88 -66.33 56.28 18.62
CA GLY A 88 -66.43 57.68 18.15
C GLY A 88 -65.66 58.73 18.96
N SER A 89 -64.32 58.69 18.97
CA SER A 89 -63.47 59.71 19.63
C SER A 89 -62.35 60.23 18.71
N GLY A 90 -61.79 61.41 19.03
CA GLY A 90 -60.96 62.26 18.16
C GLY A 90 -59.56 61.74 17.77
N ILE A 91 -58.67 62.68 17.39
CA ILE A 91 -57.37 62.56 16.69
C ILE A 91 -56.38 61.48 17.23
N GLU A 92 -56.63 60.86 18.37
CA GLU A 92 -55.83 59.75 18.93
C GLU A 92 -55.90 58.46 18.07
N ILE A 93 -57.00 58.25 17.33
CA ILE A 93 -57.22 57.09 16.45
C ILE A 93 -56.16 56.94 15.33
N PRO A 94 -55.92 57.97 14.48
CA PRO A 94 -54.93 57.85 13.41
C PRO A 94 -53.50 57.70 13.93
N VAL A 95 -53.18 58.27 15.10
CA VAL A 95 -51.83 58.18 15.69
C VAL A 95 -51.50 56.73 16.08
N LEU A 96 -52.44 56.03 16.73
CA LEU A 96 -52.24 54.64 17.12
C LEU A 96 -52.09 53.71 15.89
N ALA A 97 -52.88 53.95 14.84
CA ALA A 97 -52.82 53.20 13.59
C ALA A 97 -51.47 53.39 12.87
N ILE A 98 -50.93 54.61 12.86
CA ILE A 98 -49.62 54.92 12.25
C ILE A 98 -48.48 54.25 13.04
N VAL A 99 -48.49 54.33 14.37
CA VAL A 99 -47.48 53.68 15.23
C VAL A 99 -47.47 52.17 15.00
N ALA A 100 -48.64 51.57 14.81
CA ALA A 100 -48.73 50.14 14.61
C ALA A 100 -48.37 49.67 13.19
N LEU A 101 -48.71 50.45 12.16
CA LEU A 101 -48.22 50.23 10.80
C LEU A 101 -46.69 50.33 10.75
N ALA A 102 -46.12 51.31 11.47
CA ALA A 102 -44.67 51.46 11.60
C ALA A 102 -44.02 50.29 12.35
N ALA A 103 -44.65 49.79 13.43
CA ALA A 103 -44.19 48.60 14.14
C ALA A 103 -44.24 47.34 13.25
N CYS A 104 -45.30 47.17 12.47
CA CYS A 104 -45.43 46.06 11.51
C CYS A 104 -44.37 46.14 10.41
N LEU A 105 -44.15 47.32 9.83
CA LEU A 105 -43.09 47.56 8.85
C LEU A 105 -41.70 47.33 9.43
N TYR A 106 -41.47 47.73 10.68
CA TYR A 106 -40.22 47.47 11.38
C TYR A 106 -39.97 45.97 11.58
N VAL A 107 -40.98 45.21 12.00
CA VAL A 107 -40.89 43.75 12.16
C VAL A 107 -40.61 43.07 10.82
N LEU A 108 -41.31 43.45 9.75
CA LEU A 108 -41.09 42.90 8.40
C LEU A 108 -39.70 43.25 7.86
N ALA A 109 -39.23 44.48 8.07
CA ALA A 109 -37.89 44.90 7.69
C ALA A 109 -36.81 44.13 8.46
N ARG A 110 -37.02 43.91 9.77
CA ARG A 110 -36.10 43.18 10.63
C ARG A 110 -36.04 41.70 10.28
N GLU A 111 -37.17 41.08 9.94
CA GLU A 111 -37.21 39.69 9.49
C GLU A 111 -36.46 39.49 8.15
N ARG A 112 -36.60 40.44 7.20
CA ARG A 112 -35.84 40.40 5.93
C ARG A 112 -34.34 40.57 6.13
N SER A 113 -33.93 41.48 7.02
CA SER A 113 -32.52 41.70 7.34
C SER A 113 -31.87 40.45 7.95
N LEU A 114 -32.55 39.80 8.90
CA LEU A 114 -32.07 38.56 9.52
C LEU A 114 -31.95 37.40 8.53
N ARG A 115 -32.90 37.27 7.59
CA ARG A 115 -32.84 36.23 6.54
C ARG A 115 -31.66 36.45 5.58
N HIS A 116 -31.31 37.70 5.27
CA HIS A 116 -30.17 38.01 4.40
C HIS A 116 -28.82 37.62 5.04
N GLU A 117 -28.61 37.98 6.31
CA GLU A 117 -27.36 37.62 7.02
C GLU A 117 -27.21 36.10 7.19
N GLN A 118 -28.30 35.38 7.48
CA GLN A 118 -28.26 33.92 7.61
C GLN A 118 -27.98 33.21 6.29
N HIS A 119 -28.49 33.72 5.16
CA HIS A 119 -28.21 33.15 3.86
C HIS A 119 -26.72 33.29 3.50
N GLU A 120 -26.12 34.46 3.78
CA GLU A 120 -24.71 34.71 3.51
C GLU A 120 -23.79 33.79 4.34
N LEU A 121 -24.10 33.60 5.63
CA LEU A 121 -23.33 32.69 6.49
C LEU A 121 -23.42 31.24 6.04
N THR A 122 -24.61 30.77 5.64
CA THR A 122 -24.81 29.40 5.16
C THR A 122 -24.05 29.13 3.87
N VAL A 123 -24.07 30.09 2.92
CA VAL A 123 -23.31 29.98 1.67
C VAL A 123 -21.81 29.95 1.93
N ARG A 124 -21.30 30.80 2.84
CA ARG A 124 -19.88 30.81 3.25
C ARG A 124 -19.46 29.49 3.91
N LEU A 125 -20.30 28.90 4.75
CA LEU A 125 -20.02 27.61 5.40
C LEU A 125 -19.98 26.46 4.38
N ILE A 126 -20.96 26.38 3.48
CA ILE A 126 -20.97 25.35 2.42
C ILE A 126 -19.76 25.49 1.49
N ALA A 127 -19.40 26.72 1.12
CA ALA A 127 -18.22 26.98 0.31
C ALA A 127 -16.93 26.51 1.01
N ARG A 128 -16.79 26.78 2.31
CA ARG A 128 -15.64 26.37 3.12
C ARG A 128 -15.58 24.85 3.30
N GLU A 129 -16.71 24.20 3.53
CA GLU A 129 -16.77 22.74 3.65
C GLU A 129 -16.39 22.06 2.33
N ARG A 130 -16.89 22.57 1.19
CA ARG A 130 -16.47 22.08 -0.14
C ARG A 130 -14.98 22.27 -0.39
N GLN A 131 -14.41 23.39 0.05
CA GLN A 131 -12.96 23.64 -0.06
C GLN A 131 -12.16 22.62 0.78
N MET A 132 -12.61 22.32 2.00
CA MET A 132 -11.97 21.35 2.87
C MET A 132 -12.04 19.93 2.28
N THR A 133 -13.20 19.51 1.74
CA THR A 133 -13.33 18.21 1.07
C THR A 133 -12.40 18.10 -0.14
N ARG A 134 -12.27 19.17 -0.93
CA ARG A 134 -11.33 19.21 -2.08
C ARG A 134 -9.87 19.12 -1.62
N MET A 135 -9.51 19.79 -0.55
CA MET A 135 -8.14 19.74 -0.01
C MET A 135 -7.83 18.36 0.59
N ASN A 136 -8.75 17.79 1.37
CA ASN A 136 -8.61 16.46 1.93
C ASN A 136 -8.44 15.41 0.82
N ARG A 137 -9.20 15.52 -0.27
CA ARG A 137 -9.05 14.63 -1.43
C ARG A 137 -7.65 14.74 -2.05
N ARG A 138 -7.09 15.94 -2.19
CA ARG A 138 -5.72 16.12 -2.71
C ARG A 138 -4.66 15.49 -1.82
N ILE A 139 -4.81 15.61 -0.50
CA ILE A 139 -3.87 15.01 0.46
C ILE A 139 -3.91 13.48 0.37
N VAL A 140 -5.09 12.89 0.24
CA VAL A 140 -5.25 11.45 0.06
C VAL A 140 -4.60 10.99 -1.25
N GLU A 141 -4.88 11.67 -2.37
CA GLU A 141 -4.28 11.35 -3.66
C GLU A 141 -2.75 11.50 -3.67
N GLU A 142 -2.20 12.48 -2.95
CA GLU A 142 -0.75 12.64 -2.80
C GLU A 142 -0.14 11.51 -1.96
N ARG A 143 -0.78 11.14 -0.84
CA ARG A 143 -0.33 10.03 -0.01
C ARG A 143 -0.30 8.73 -0.79
N GLU A 144 -1.37 8.42 -1.53
CA GLU A 144 -1.43 7.23 -2.38
C GLU A 144 -0.29 7.20 -3.41
N ARG A 145 0.01 8.33 -4.06
CA ARG A 145 1.15 8.42 -4.98
C ARG A 145 2.49 8.22 -4.27
N SER A 146 2.64 8.78 -3.08
CA SER A 146 3.87 8.63 -2.30
C SER A 146 4.08 7.19 -1.84
N GLU A 147 3.01 6.49 -1.46
CA GLU A 147 3.03 5.07 -1.09
C GLU A 147 3.39 4.22 -2.31
N GLN A 148 2.74 4.43 -3.45
CA GLN A 148 3.07 3.74 -4.70
C GLN A 148 4.53 3.96 -5.13
N LEU A 149 5.05 5.17 -4.96
CA LEU A 149 6.44 5.47 -5.23
C LEU A 149 7.37 4.76 -4.24
N GLY A 150 7.01 4.73 -2.96
CA GLY A 150 7.71 4.00 -1.91
C GLY A 150 7.81 2.51 -2.23
N ASP A 151 6.71 1.88 -2.63
CA ASP A 151 6.67 0.47 -3.01
C ASP A 151 7.55 0.18 -4.23
N ARG A 152 7.49 1.03 -5.25
CA ARG A 152 8.36 0.91 -6.44
C ARG A 152 9.84 1.04 -6.09
N LEU A 153 10.20 2.00 -5.24
CA LEU A 153 11.56 2.18 -4.76
C LEU A 153 12.03 0.98 -3.93
N GLY A 154 11.15 0.44 -3.08
CA GLY A 154 11.41 -0.79 -2.32
C GLY A 154 11.75 -1.96 -3.25
N LYS A 155 10.94 -2.19 -4.28
CA LYS A 155 11.17 -3.26 -5.28
C LYS A 155 12.49 -3.11 -6.02
N ILE A 156 12.80 -1.91 -6.52
CA ILE A 156 14.09 -1.63 -7.21
C ILE A 156 15.27 -1.85 -6.26
N THR A 157 15.13 -1.43 -5.00
CA THR A 157 16.19 -1.62 -3.99
C THR A 157 16.42 -3.10 -3.68
N SER A 158 15.37 -3.91 -3.59
CA SER A 158 15.48 -5.36 -3.40
C SER A 158 16.15 -6.04 -4.59
N LEU A 159 15.75 -5.69 -5.82
CA LEU A 159 16.40 -6.19 -7.04
C LEU A 159 17.88 -5.82 -7.09
N TYR A 160 18.21 -4.55 -6.79
CA TYR A 160 19.60 -4.10 -6.75
C TYR A 160 20.42 -4.84 -5.70
N ARG A 161 19.85 -5.07 -4.51
CA ARG A 161 20.51 -5.85 -3.44
C ARG A 161 20.77 -7.29 -3.87
N ALA A 162 19.81 -7.93 -4.53
CA ALA A 162 19.98 -9.29 -5.06
C ALA A 162 21.07 -9.34 -6.15
N ILE A 163 21.09 -8.38 -7.07
CA ILE A 163 22.15 -8.29 -8.09
C ILE A 163 23.52 -8.03 -7.44
N ALA A 164 23.58 -7.15 -6.44
CA ALA A 164 24.83 -6.85 -5.75
C ALA A 164 25.38 -8.05 -4.97
N SER A 165 24.52 -8.87 -4.35
CA SER A 165 24.96 -10.04 -3.58
C SER A 165 25.64 -11.09 -4.45
N ILE A 166 25.15 -11.31 -5.68
CA ILE A 166 25.74 -12.28 -6.60
C ILE A 166 27.07 -11.80 -7.19
N HIS A 167 27.26 -10.50 -7.37
CA HIS A 167 28.52 -9.92 -7.87
C HIS A 167 29.62 -9.84 -6.80
N ALA A 168 29.26 -9.88 -5.51
CA ALA A 168 30.21 -9.81 -4.41
C ALA A 168 30.90 -11.14 -4.09
N VAL A 169 30.43 -12.26 -4.65
CA VAL A 169 30.99 -13.59 -4.37
C VAL A 169 32.22 -13.86 -5.24
N GLU A 170 33.38 -14.01 -4.59
CA GLU A 170 34.65 -14.29 -5.27
C GLU A 170 34.82 -15.77 -5.66
N GLU A 171 34.14 -16.68 -4.96
CA GLU A 171 34.24 -18.12 -5.18
C GLU A 171 33.20 -18.63 -6.21
N PRO A 172 33.63 -19.12 -7.40
CA PRO A 172 32.73 -19.57 -8.46
C PRO A 172 31.79 -20.71 -8.04
N GLN A 173 32.19 -21.53 -7.07
CA GLN A 173 31.37 -22.64 -6.57
C GLN A 173 30.22 -22.16 -5.66
N LYS A 174 30.43 -21.06 -4.93
CA LYS A 174 29.43 -20.54 -3.99
C LYS A 174 28.43 -19.60 -4.64
N VAL A 175 28.84 -18.92 -5.72
CA VAL A 175 28.01 -17.89 -6.37
C VAL A 175 26.71 -18.45 -6.93
N LEU A 176 26.72 -19.68 -7.47
CA LEU A 176 25.52 -20.31 -8.01
C LEU A 176 24.46 -20.55 -6.92
N GLY A 177 24.87 -21.01 -5.74
CA GLY A 177 23.98 -21.16 -4.58
C GLY A 177 23.47 -19.81 -4.08
N THR A 178 24.34 -18.81 -3.97
CA THR A 178 23.94 -17.44 -3.60
C THR A 178 22.95 -16.83 -4.59
N MET A 179 23.09 -17.13 -5.88
CA MET A 179 22.15 -16.69 -6.91
C MET A 179 20.75 -17.28 -6.71
N VAL A 180 20.65 -18.58 -6.46
CA VAL A 180 19.36 -19.24 -6.20
C VAL A 180 18.72 -18.66 -4.94
N GLN A 181 19.50 -18.50 -3.87
CA GLN A 181 19.02 -17.92 -2.62
C GLN A 181 18.53 -16.47 -2.83
N ALA A 182 19.30 -15.63 -3.50
CA ALA A 182 18.93 -14.25 -3.76
C ALA A 182 17.66 -14.14 -4.62
N ALA A 183 17.48 -15.06 -5.58
CA ALA A 183 16.26 -15.12 -6.38
C ALA A 183 15.05 -15.51 -5.54
N CYS A 184 15.20 -16.50 -4.65
CA CYS A 184 14.13 -16.92 -3.74
C CYS A 184 13.75 -15.78 -2.78
N GLU A 185 14.74 -15.10 -2.19
CA GLU A 185 14.51 -13.96 -1.30
C GLU A 185 13.84 -12.77 -2.01
N LEU A 186 14.14 -12.56 -3.30
CA LEU A 186 13.58 -11.45 -4.08
C LEU A 186 12.06 -11.53 -4.25
N VAL A 187 11.52 -12.74 -4.42
CA VAL A 187 10.08 -12.99 -4.61
C VAL A 187 9.44 -13.73 -3.43
N GLY A 188 10.20 -13.93 -2.36
CA GLY A 188 9.74 -14.66 -1.18
C GLY A 188 9.39 -16.11 -1.48
N ALA A 189 10.13 -16.82 -2.32
CA ALA A 189 9.91 -18.24 -2.57
C ALA A 189 10.49 -19.15 -1.48
N ASP A 190 10.05 -20.40 -1.44
CA ASP A 190 10.43 -21.37 -0.42
C ASP A 190 11.59 -22.28 -0.83
N CYS A 191 11.77 -22.50 -2.14
CA CYS A 191 12.84 -23.29 -2.70
C CYS A 191 13.20 -22.82 -4.11
N GLY A 192 14.38 -23.20 -4.59
CA GLY A 192 14.77 -22.97 -5.98
C GLY A 192 15.94 -23.86 -6.39
N SER A 193 16.14 -23.97 -7.70
CA SER A 193 17.25 -24.70 -8.31
C SER A 193 17.75 -24.01 -9.57
N LEU A 194 19.03 -24.20 -9.84
CA LEU A 194 19.72 -23.72 -11.02
C LEU A 194 20.20 -24.91 -11.84
N GLN A 195 19.68 -25.03 -13.05
CA GLN A 195 20.08 -26.03 -14.01
C GLN A 195 20.83 -25.36 -15.14
N LEU A 196 21.99 -25.90 -15.51
CA LEU A 196 22.77 -25.35 -16.61
C LEU A 196 23.02 -26.42 -17.68
N LEU A 197 23.03 -25.99 -18.95
CA LEU A 197 23.36 -26.85 -20.09
C LEU A 197 24.83 -27.22 -20.07
N ASP A 198 25.11 -28.46 -20.45
CA ASP A 198 26.44 -28.92 -20.77
C ASP A 198 26.97 -28.27 -22.07
N ASP A 199 28.23 -28.53 -22.39
CA ASP A 199 28.89 -27.94 -23.56
C ASP A 199 28.26 -28.41 -24.88
N THR A 200 27.56 -29.56 -24.88
CA THR A 200 26.85 -30.09 -26.06
C THR A 200 25.43 -29.55 -26.21
N GLY A 201 24.87 -28.93 -25.16
CA GLY A 201 23.50 -28.43 -25.13
C GLY A 201 22.44 -29.54 -25.07
N SER A 202 22.86 -30.79 -24.79
CA SER A 202 21.95 -31.95 -24.79
C SER A 202 21.41 -32.27 -23.41
N VAL A 203 22.12 -31.85 -22.36
CA VAL A 203 21.84 -32.24 -20.98
C VAL A 203 21.82 -31.02 -20.07
N LEU A 204 20.79 -30.96 -19.21
CA LEU A 204 20.70 -30.04 -18.08
C LEU A 204 21.16 -30.75 -16.81
N THR A 205 22.05 -30.09 -16.06
CA THR A 205 22.51 -30.58 -14.76
C THR A 205 22.17 -29.55 -13.69
N VAL A 206 21.64 -30.01 -12.55
CA VAL A 206 21.43 -29.17 -11.37
C VAL A 206 22.78 -28.83 -10.74
N GLU A 207 23.19 -27.57 -10.87
CA GLU A 207 24.48 -27.06 -10.42
C GLU A 207 24.39 -26.36 -9.06
N ALA A 208 23.18 -25.90 -8.69
CA ALA A 208 22.91 -25.34 -7.37
C ALA A 208 21.44 -25.48 -6.99
N THR A 209 21.18 -25.55 -5.69
CA THR A 209 19.84 -25.55 -5.09
C THR A 209 19.84 -24.63 -3.86
N ASP A 210 18.67 -24.11 -3.49
CA ASP A 210 18.49 -23.55 -2.15
C ASP A 210 18.31 -24.71 -1.15
N GLY A 211 19.44 -25.16 -0.59
CA GLY A 211 19.54 -26.35 0.28
C GLY A 211 18.78 -26.27 1.61
N ARG A 212 17.87 -25.30 1.79
CA ARG A 212 17.07 -25.11 3.00
C ARG A 212 15.90 -26.09 3.11
N ARG A 213 15.38 -26.61 1.99
CA ARG A 213 14.19 -27.49 2.00
C ARG A 213 14.18 -28.63 0.98
N VAL A 214 14.92 -28.51 -0.14
CA VAL A 214 14.94 -29.51 -1.21
C VAL A 214 16.37 -29.64 -1.74
N ASP A 215 16.95 -30.84 -1.70
CA ASP A 215 18.28 -31.12 -2.25
C ASP A 215 18.15 -31.94 -3.55
N LEU A 216 18.37 -31.27 -4.69
CA LEU A 216 18.36 -31.85 -6.04
C LEU A 216 19.76 -31.84 -6.66
N GLY A 217 20.82 -31.62 -5.85
CA GLY A 217 22.17 -31.44 -6.36
C GLY A 217 22.63 -32.62 -7.24
N GLY A 218 23.08 -32.33 -8.46
CA GLY A 218 23.63 -33.34 -9.37
C GLY A 218 22.59 -34.16 -10.14
N GLU A 219 21.30 -33.85 -10.07
CA GLU A 219 20.31 -34.45 -10.95
C GLU A 219 20.52 -34.00 -12.41
N VAL A 220 20.29 -34.92 -13.33
CA VAL A 220 20.59 -34.78 -14.76
C VAL A 220 19.35 -35.12 -15.58
N GLN A 221 18.98 -34.24 -16.52
CA GLN A 221 17.89 -34.46 -17.47
C GLN A 221 18.26 -34.07 -18.88
N THR A 222 17.59 -34.64 -19.87
CA THR A 222 17.73 -34.20 -21.27
C THR A 222 17.16 -32.80 -21.44
N ALA A 223 17.85 -31.95 -22.20
CA ALA A 223 17.50 -30.54 -22.38
C ALA A 223 16.16 -30.30 -23.10
N ASP A 224 15.59 -31.31 -23.76
CA ASP A 224 14.33 -31.22 -24.49
C ASP A 224 13.11 -31.69 -23.69
N GLN A 225 13.30 -32.16 -22.46
CA GLN A 225 12.26 -32.76 -21.62
C GLN A 225 11.78 -31.84 -20.50
N GLY A 226 10.51 -32.02 -20.14
CA GLY A 226 9.87 -31.41 -18.99
C GLY A 226 9.78 -29.88 -19.08
N VAL A 227 9.53 -29.27 -17.92
CA VAL A 227 9.31 -27.83 -17.77
C VAL A 227 10.55 -27.03 -18.18
N ALA A 228 11.74 -27.43 -17.74
CA ALA A 228 12.97 -26.74 -18.06
C ALA A 228 13.28 -26.79 -19.57
N GLY A 229 13.06 -27.94 -20.23
CA GLY A 229 13.26 -28.04 -21.67
C GLY A 229 12.27 -27.22 -22.49
N TRP A 230 11.02 -27.09 -22.02
CA TRP A 230 10.06 -26.17 -22.61
C TRP A 230 10.51 -24.72 -22.51
N VAL A 231 11.00 -24.30 -21.33
CA VAL A 231 11.49 -22.93 -21.10
C VAL A 231 12.73 -22.63 -21.95
N LEU A 232 13.67 -23.58 -22.08
CA LEU A 232 14.81 -23.42 -22.99
C LEU A 232 14.37 -23.26 -24.44
N ARG A 233 13.37 -24.02 -24.89
CA ARG A 233 12.90 -24.00 -26.28
C ARG A 233 12.19 -22.70 -26.65
N HIS A 234 11.36 -22.18 -25.75
CA HIS A 234 10.59 -20.97 -26.00
C HIS A 234 11.34 -19.70 -25.62
N GLY A 235 12.30 -19.80 -24.68
CA GLY A 235 13.04 -18.64 -24.17
C GLY A 235 12.16 -17.69 -23.34
N GLU A 236 11.03 -18.18 -22.85
CA GLU A 236 10.04 -17.41 -22.09
C GLU A 236 9.92 -17.90 -20.64
N VAL A 237 9.54 -17.00 -19.75
CA VAL A 237 9.24 -17.34 -18.35
C VAL A 237 7.95 -18.13 -18.30
N LEU A 238 7.96 -19.24 -17.58
CA LEU A 238 6.80 -20.08 -17.38
C LEU A 238 6.35 -20.04 -15.92
N LEU A 239 5.06 -19.77 -15.71
CA LEU A 239 4.40 -19.92 -14.42
C LEU A 239 3.58 -21.22 -14.42
N LEU A 240 3.76 -22.01 -13.37
CA LEU A 240 3.01 -23.24 -13.10
C LEU A 240 2.14 -23.04 -11.85
N GLU A 241 0.84 -23.17 -12.02
CA GLU A 241 -0.17 -23.11 -10.96
C GLU A 241 -0.53 -24.53 -10.48
N GLY A 242 0.45 -25.26 -10.02
CA GLY A 242 0.28 -26.67 -9.65
C GLY A 242 1.58 -27.43 -9.77
N ARG A 243 1.48 -28.76 -9.62
CA ARG A 243 2.60 -29.66 -9.91
C ARG A 243 2.80 -29.74 -11.41
N ALA A 244 4.04 -29.87 -11.86
CA ALA A 244 4.35 -30.00 -13.28
C ALA A 244 3.64 -31.20 -13.94
N SER A 245 3.49 -32.31 -13.21
CA SER A 245 2.77 -33.51 -13.63
C SER A 245 1.25 -33.36 -13.74
N GLU A 246 0.68 -32.27 -13.22
CA GLU A 246 -0.76 -31.96 -13.33
C GLU A 246 -1.06 -31.03 -14.52
N ASP A 247 -0.03 -30.48 -15.16
CA ASP A 247 -0.18 -29.55 -16.27
C ASP A 247 -0.18 -30.31 -17.62
N PRO A 248 -1.27 -30.22 -18.41
CA PRO A 248 -1.40 -30.96 -19.67
C PRO A 248 -0.29 -30.71 -20.69
N ARG A 249 0.47 -29.61 -20.54
CA ARG A 249 1.62 -29.31 -21.41
C ARG A 249 2.77 -30.29 -21.23
N PHE A 250 2.81 -31.04 -20.12
CA PHE A 250 3.92 -31.92 -19.76
C PHE A 250 3.53 -33.40 -19.59
N ASP A 251 2.27 -33.77 -19.87
CA ASP A 251 1.74 -35.15 -19.72
C ASP A 251 2.61 -36.23 -20.40
N GLU A 252 3.25 -35.91 -21.52
CA GLU A 252 4.05 -36.85 -22.32
C GLU A 252 5.56 -36.78 -22.04
N THR A 253 6.01 -35.85 -21.19
CA THR A 253 7.43 -35.66 -20.89
C THR A 253 7.76 -36.12 -19.47
N PRO A 254 8.83 -36.91 -19.27
CA PRO A 254 9.30 -37.21 -17.92
C PRO A 254 9.67 -35.90 -17.20
N THR A 255 8.97 -35.58 -16.13
CA THR A 255 9.35 -34.49 -15.21
C THR A 255 10.11 -35.08 -14.03
N ILE A 256 11.16 -34.38 -13.59
CA ILE A 256 11.86 -34.74 -12.35
C ILE A 256 11.01 -34.24 -11.17
N ASP A 257 9.95 -34.96 -10.85
CA ASP A 257 9.10 -34.69 -9.68
C ASP A 257 9.67 -35.33 -8.39
N GLN A 258 10.76 -36.11 -8.51
CA GLN A 258 11.19 -37.05 -7.45
C GLN A 258 11.76 -36.36 -6.20
N GLY A 259 12.18 -35.10 -6.30
CA GLY A 259 12.61 -34.28 -5.13
C GLY A 259 11.75 -33.05 -4.85
N GLU A 260 10.77 -32.72 -5.71
CA GLU A 260 9.85 -31.57 -5.54
C GLU A 260 8.61 -31.90 -4.68
N GLN A 261 8.79 -32.72 -3.64
CA GLN A 261 7.67 -33.09 -2.76
C GLN A 261 7.12 -31.85 -2.03
N GLY A 262 5.91 -31.45 -2.38
CA GLY A 262 5.20 -30.34 -1.76
C GLY A 262 5.29 -29.00 -2.50
N VAL A 263 5.97 -28.94 -3.65
CA VAL A 263 5.94 -27.77 -4.53
C VAL A 263 4.53 -27.63 -5.12
N CYS A 264 3.88 -26.49 -4.85
CA CYS A 264 2.50 -26.25 -5.28
C CYS A 264 2.40 -25.30 -6.47
N CYS A 265 3.40 -24.45 -6.68
CA CYS A 265 3.52 -23.57 -7.82
C CYS A 265 4.99 -23.20 -8.04
N SER A 266 5.35 -22.99 -9.30
CA SER A 266 6.73 -22.74 -9.71
C SER A 266 6.82 -21.66 -10.77
N MET A 267 7.85 -20.83 -10.68
CA MET A 267 8.26 -19.89 -11.71
C MET A 267 9.60 -20.34 -12.29
N VAL A 268 9.59 -20.60 -13.60
CA VAL A 268 10.74 -21.16 -14.31
C VAL A 268 11.23 -20.14 -15.33
N VAL A 269 12.47 -19.68 -15.16
CA VAL A 269 13.04 -18.54 -15.87
C VAL A 269 14.26 -18.98 -16.69
N PRO A 270 14.32 -18.66 -17.99
CA PRO A 270 15.48 -18.97 -18.81
C PRO A 270 16.66 -18.05 -18.47
N LEU A 271 17.86 -18.61 -18.41
CA LEU A 271 19.10 -17.87 -18.36
C LEU A 271 19.71 -17.81 -19.76
N SER A 272 19.73 -16.61 -20.33
CA SER A 272 20.14 -16.42 -21.72
C SER A 272 21.33 -15.47 -21.83
N TRP A 273 22.26 -15.81 -22.73
CA TRP A 273 23.40 -14.97 -23.09
C TRP A 273 23.38 -14.74 -24.61
N HIS A 274 23.42 -13.48 -25.04
CA HIS A 274 23.24 -13.10 -26.46
C HIS A 274 22.01 -13.74 -27.14
N GLY A 275 20.90 -13.87 -26.41
CA GLY A 275 19.66 -14.47 -26.92
C GLY A 275 19.66 -15.99 -27.03
N GLN A 276 20.73 -16.66 -26.58
CA GLN A 276 20.81 -18.12 -26.51
C GLN A 276 20.62 -18.57 -25.04
N PRO A 277 19.57 -19.34 -24.72
CA PRO A 277 19.38 -19.88 -23.38
C PRO A 277 20.43 -20.97 -23.12
N PHE A 278 21.11 -20.90 -21.98
CA PHE A 278 22.14 -21.85 -21.56
C PHE A 278 21.84 -22.52 -20.22
N GLY A 279 20.71 -22.20 -19.61
CA GLY A 279 20.29 -22.73 -18.33
C GLY A 279 18.91 -22.23 -17.93
N VAL A 280 18.44 -22.72 -16.80
CA VAL A 280 17.12 -22.44 -16.25
C VAL A 280 17.23 -22.23 -14.75
N LEU A 281 16.56 -21.20 -14.25
CA LEU A 281 16.35 -20.94 -12.83
C LEU A 281 14.90 -21.30 -12.49
N ASN A 282 14.73 -22.30 -11.63
CA ASN A 282 13.45 -22.71 -11.10
C ASN A 282 13.29 -22.16 -9.67
N ILE A 283 12.11 -21.63 -9.36
CA ILE A 283 11.77 -21.07 -8.06
C ILE A 283 10.37 -21.57 -7.70
N GLY A 284 10.20 -22.17 -6.52
CA GLY A 284 8.96 -22.81 -6.10
C GLY A 284 8.47 -22.35 -4.73
N LEU A 285 7.17 -22.45 -4.54
CA LEU A 285 6.51 -22.30 -3.23
C LEU A 285 6.10 -23.65 -2.68
N LEU A 286 6.25 -23.79 -1.37
CA LEU A 286 5.90 -25.01 -0.63
C LEU A 286 4.64 -24.73 0.19
N ASP A 287 3.71 -25.70 0.17
CA ASP A 287 2.35 -25.62 0.73
C ASP A 287 1.40 -24.70 -0.04
N GLY A 288 0.33 -25.28 -0.58
CA GLY A 288 -0.67 -24.64 -1.45
C GLY A 288 -1.61 -23.62 -0.79
N ARG A 289 -1.14 -22.89 0.23
CA ARG A 289 -1.91 -21.81 0.87
C ARG A 289 -2.04 -20.57 -0.01
N ASP A 290 -1.25 -20.47 -1.07
CA ASP A 290 -1.12 -19.24 -1.87
C ASP A 290 -0.73 -19.58 -3.33
N LYS A 291 -1.60 -20.31 -4.04
CA LYS A 291 -1.35 -20.74 -5.42
C LYS A 291 -1.16 -19.55 -6.40
N ASP A 292 -1.72 -18.39 -6.08
CA ASP A 292 -1.68 -17.17 -6.91
C ASP A 292 -0.58 -16.17 -6.50
N ARG A 293 0.41 -16.59 -5.71
CA ARG A 293 1.37 -15.67 -5.08
C ARG A 293 2.40 -15.08 -6.04
N PHE A 294 2.68 -15.74 -7.17
CA PHE A 294 3.60 -15.18 -8.16
C PHE A 294 2.87 -14.25 -9.13
N SER A 295 3.11 -12.95 -8.97
CA SER A 295 2.54 -11.92 -9.82
C SER A 295 3.31 -11.72 -11.13
N ALA A 296 2.71 -11.01 -12.09
CA ALA A 296 3.41 -10.57 -13.31
C ALA A 296 4.61 -9.63 -13.02
N GLU A 297 4.57 -8.96 -11.87
CA GLU A 297 5.67 -8.11 -11.41
C GLU A 297 6.84 -8.95 -10.89
N ASP A 298 6.57 -10.04 -10.16
CA ASP A 298 7.59 -11.00 -9.71
C ASP A 298 8.29 -11.64 -10.90
N GLN A 299 7.53 -12.05 -11.92
CA GLN A 299 8.10 -12.56 -13.18
C GLN A 299 9.01 -11.53 -13.85
N SER A 300 8.65 -10.24 -13.82
CA SER A 300 9.49 -9.17 -14.36
C SER A 300 10.78 -9.00 -13.55
N LEU A 301 10.70 -9.02 -12.22
CA LEU A 301 11.86 -8.90 -11.33
C LEU A 301 12.84 -10.07 -11.49
N VAL A 302 12.35 -11.31 -11.45
CA VAL A 302 13.20 -12.51 -11.58
C VAL A 302 13.80 -12.60 -12.99
N ARG A 303 13.08 -12.18 -14.03
CA ARG A 303 13.64 -12.13 -15.39
C ARG A 303 14.83 -11.18 -15.49
N ILE A 304 14.71 -9.98 -14.92
CA ILE A 304 15.83 -9.02 -14.90
C ILE A 304 16.98 -9.58 -14.06
N PHE A 305 16.68 -10.14 -12.89
CA PHE A 305 17.68 -10.81 -12.07
C PHE A 305 18.38 -11.94 -12.85
N GLY A 306 17.64 -12.79 -13.55
CA GLY A 306 18.12 -13.87 -14.41
C GLY A 306 19.08 -13.40 -15.50
N GLN A 307 18.85 -12.23 -16.10
CA GLN A 307 19.77 -11.64 -17.08
C GLN A 307 21.10 -11.22 -16.45
N HIS A 308 21.09 -10.67 -15.23
CA HIS A 308 22.31 -10.33 -14.50
C HIS A 308 23.04 -11.57 -13.98
N ALA A 309 22.29 -12.53 -13.43
CA ALA A 309 22.74 -13.86 -13.07
C ALA A 309 23.46 -14.55 -14.23
N ALA A 310 22.91 -14.46 -15.44
CA ALA A 310 23.50 -15.07 -16.62
C ALA A 310 24.94 -14.58 -16.89
N LEU A 311 25.20 -13.28 -16.74
CA LEU A 311 26.55 -12.71 -16.90
C LEU A 311 27.55 -13.32 -15.91
N VAL A 312 27.13 -13.50 -14.66
CA VAL A 312 27.95 -14.10 -13.60
C VAL A 312 28.26 -15.57 -13.92
N VAL A 313 27.26 -16.34 -14.34
CA VAL A 313 27.44 -17.77 -14.69
C VAL A 313 28.35 -17.94 -15.90
N VAL A 314 28.21 -17.11 -16.94
CA VAL A 314 29.10 -17.17 -18.10
C VAL A 314 30.54 -16.87 -17.70
N GLY A 315 30.75 -15.85 -16.86
CA GLY A 315 32.06 -15.50 -16.32
C GLY A 315 32.67 -16.64 -15.50
N THR A 316 31.90 -17.27 -14.62
CA THR A 316 32.39 -18.37 -13.76
C THR A 316 32.72 -19.62 -14.56
N ARG A 317 31.91 -19.95 -15.58
CA ARG A 317 32.17 -21.07 -16.52
C ARG A 317 33.44 -20.84 -17.33
N GLU A 318 33.63 -19.65 -17.86
CA GLU A 318 34.83 -19.30 -18.63
C GLU A 318 36.09 -19.35 -17.76
N LEU A 319 36.03 -18.83 -16.52
CA LEU A 319 37.11 -18.96 -15.54
C LEU A 319 37.41 -20.42 -15.19
N ALA A 320 36.38 -21.25 -15.00
CA ALA A 320 36.53 -22.68 -14.71
C ALA A 320 37.19 -23.43 -15.88
N ARG A 321 36.79 -23.13 -17.13
CA ARG A 321 37.42 -23.70 -18.34
C ARG A 321 38.89 -23.31 -18.45
N ARG A 322 39.25 -22.04 -18.24
CA ARG A 322 40.64 -21.57 -18.25
C ARG A 322 41.51 -22.22 -17.20
N ARG A 323 40.97 -22.50 -16.00
CA ARG A 323 41.70 -23.25 -14.95
C ARG A 323 41.96 -24.69 -15.35
N ARG A 324 41.08 -25.31 -16.15
CA ARG A 324 41.27 -26.68 -16.67
C ARG A 324 42.24 -26.73 -17.86
N THR A 325 42.37 -25.65 -18.64
CA THR A 325 43.22 -25.59 -19.85
C THR A 325 44.54 -24.83 -19.68
N GLY A 326 44.84 -24.29 -18.48
CA GLY A 326 46.09 -23.61 -18.17
C GLY A 326 47.30 -24.55 -18.00
N PRO A 327 48.55 -24.07 -18.19
CA PRO A 327 49.72 -24.90 -18.42
C PRO A 327 50.19 -25.58 -17.13
N GLY A 328 49.84 -26.85 -16.97
CA GLY A 328 50.26 -27.67 -15.83
C GLY A 328 49.82 -29.15 -15.90
N ALA A 329 49.53 -29.65 -17.11
CA ALA A 329 49.32 -31.08 -17.37
C ALA A 329 50.29 -31.54 -18.47
#